data_AF-A0A960CP83-F1
#
_entry.id   AF-A0A960CP83-F1
#
_cell.length_a   1.000
_cell.length_b   1.000
_cell.length_c   1.000
_cell.angle_alpha   90.00
_cell.angle_beta   90.00
_cell.angle_gamma   90.00
#
_symmetry.space_group_name_H-M   'P 1'
#
loop_
_entity.id
_entity.type
_entity.pdbx_description
1 polymer ?
#
loop_
_entity_poly.entity_id
_entity_poly.type
_entity_poly.pdbx_seq_one_letter_code
_entity_poly.pdbx_strand_id
1 'polypeptide(L)'
;APMMMAAAVEPVALAAIAPAPAFPAPGAQLSPSTNFISWLTGNFPDNYTLSRFGINGTDVGIIWDNGMVDDPSTPYNEHQLLIAFGDTFGDPNAPGQQWRSNVLLRTSDLVLSDGLSIPNGTVINAADLSTYFGGAPLAYVNFAKQIINDPNVGPAVTIIPTAAISVPTPGTMFGVTQYINFMAVQQWGNPGYWTTSYSAIAYSQDNGQNWTFAPSTVRLNQWWTGNQNFQQASYLRPGDGYVYMYGTPNGRQGNAYLARVPEPSMLDLTKYQYWNGNAAAVPGQPGPAGQWITGNPAAATSIFPVQQVVGACGALSRGPGSTTSEMSVQYNAYLKKYIAMYTDQNNSVVMRTSDLPQGAWSYAKVLMNQQPGGIYAPMMNPWSPSTKGTGSDLYWNLSLFNTYDVMNMRTDLSKVN
;
A
#
# COMPACT_ATOMS: atom_id res chain seq x y z
N ALA A 1 -62.27 11.71 6.20
CA ALA A 1 -62.42 11.38 7.64
C ALA A 1 -62.53 9.85 7.75
N PRO A 2 -62.00 9.23 8.80
CA PRO A 2 -60.64 8.68 8.78
C PRO A 2 -60.57 7.22 9.27
N MET A 3 -59.45 6.54 9.06
CA MET A 3 -58.92 5.53 9.99
C MET A 3 -57.41 5.80 10.09
N MET A 4 -57.02 6.72 10.96
CA MET A 4 -56.56 6.51 12.34
C MET A 4 -55.28 5.66 12.45
N MET A 5 -54.23 6.39 12.87
CA MET A 5 -52.92 5.95 13.33
C MET A 5 -52.99 4.81 14.36
N ALA A 6 -52.00 3.91 14.30
CA ALA A 6 -51.43 3.29 15.48
C ALA A 6 -49.90 3.46 15.45
N ALA A 7 -49.36 3.83 16.60
CA ALA A 7 -48.03 4.39 16.85
C ALA A 7 -46.86 3.59 16.29
N ALA A 8 -45.89 4.33 15.75
CA ALA A 8 -44.51 3.89 15.63
C ALA A 8 -43.95 3.69 17.03
N VAL A 9 -43.58 2.44 17.34
CA VAL A 9 -42.62 2.15 18.40
C VAL A 9 -41.35 1.74 17.68
N GLU A 10 -40.32 2.58 17.77
CA GLU A 10 -39.00 2.24 17.28
C GLU A 10 -38.50 0.97 17.97
N PRO A 11 -37.95 0.01 17.24
CA PRO A 11 -36.74 -0.63 17.68
C PRO A 11 -35.58 0.25 17.21
N VAL A 12 -34.89 0.86 18.17
CA VAL A 12 -33.45 1.09 18.06
C VAL A 12 -32.85 -0.27 17.74
N ALA A 13 -32.76 -0.59 16.46
CA ALA A 13 -32.09 -1.79 16.02
C ALA A 13 -30.61 -1.53 16.32
N LEU A 14 -30.15 -2.07 17.46
CA LEU A 14 -28.75 -2.29 17.73
C LEU A 14 -28.13 -2.75 16.41
N ALA A 15 -27.23 -1.94 15.84
CA ALA A 15 -26.28 -2.45 14.89
C ALA A 15 -25.64 -3.66 15.56
N ALA A 16 -25.98 -4.86 15.09
CA ALA A 16 -25.30 -6.05 15.55
C ALA A 16 -23.82 -5.82 15.27
N ILE A 17 -23.05 -5.62 16.33
CA ILE A 17 -21.60 -5.57 16.30
C ILE A 17 -21.21 -6.86 15.58
N ALA A 18 -20.69 -6.76 14.36
CA ALA A 18 -20.03 -7.91 13.77
C ALA A 18 -18.80 -8.14 14.66
N PRO A 19 -18.72 -9.26 15.40
CA PRO A 19 -17.57 -9.49 16.24
C PRO A 19 -16.33 -9.49 15.35
N ALA A 20 -15.22 -8.95 15.87
CA ALA A 20 -13.92 -9.09 15.22
C ALA A 20 -13.70 -10.54 14.77
N PRO A 21 -13.06 -10.77 13.60
CA PRO A 21 -12.74 -12.12 13.16
C PRO A 21 -12.06 -12.85 14.32
N ALA A 22 -12.46 -14.09 14.56
CA ALA A 22 -11.93 -14.89 15.66
C ALA A 22 -10.41 -15.09 15.58
N PHE A 23 -9.82 -14.81 14.41
CA PHE A 23 -8.39 -14.83 14.18
C PHE A 23 -7.97 -13.70 13.20
N PRO A 24 -6.83 -13.03 13.45
CA PRO A 24 -6.08 -13.04 14.71
C PRO A 24 -6.78 -12.21 15.81
N ALA A 25 -6.64 -12.65 17.07
CA ALA A 25 -7.05 -11.84 18.22
C ALA A 25 -5.99 -10.76 18.52
N PRO A 26 -6.37 -9.53 18.91
CA PRO A 26 -5.41 -8.46 19.24
C PRO A 26 -4.26 -8.93 20.14
N GLY A 27 -3.03 -8.59 19.75
CA GLY A 27 -1.81 -9.03 20.45
C GLY A 27 -1.33 -10.45 20.10
N ALA A 28 -2.01 -11.19 19.23
CA ALA A 28 -1.59 -12.54 18.84
C ALA A 28 -0.17 -12.55 18.27
N GLN A 29 0.70 -13.37 18.85
CA GLN A 29 2.05 -13.62 18.35
C GLN A 29 1.98 -14.60 17.18
N LEU A 30 2.37 -14.17 15.98
CA LEU A 30 2.23 -14.93 14.74
C LEU A 30 3.57 -15.50 14.23
N SER A 31 4.68 -14.99 14.76
CA SER A 31 6.03 -15.55 14.64
C SER A 31 6.90 -15.08 15.82
N PRO A 32 8.14 -15.54 16.01
CA PRO A 32 9.01 -15.04 17.09
C PRO A 32 9.26 -13.53 17.09
N SER A 33 9.23 -12.89 15.91
CA SER A 33 9.47 -11.45 15.76
C SER A 33 8.19 -10.64 15.53
N THR A 34 7.09 -11.28 15.14
CA THR A 34 5.93 -10.57 14.57
C THR A 34 4.63 -10.90 15.30
N ASN A 35 3.88 -9.85 15.64
CA ASN A 35 2.57 -9.95 16.27
C ASN A 35 1.52 -9.09 15.54
N PHE A 36 0.27 -9.52 15.66
CA PHE A 36 -0.89 -8.73 15.30
C PHE A 36 -1.16 -7.68 16.39
N ILE A 37 -1.47 -6.45 16.00
CA ILE A 37 -1.81 -5.36 16.92
C ILE A 37 -3.32 -5.21 16.97
N SER A 38 -3.94 -4.86 15.85
CA SER A 38 -5.35 -4.48 15.81
C SER A 38 -5.90 -4.53 14.38
N TRP A 39 -7.21 -4.44 14.22
CA TRP A 39 -7.83 -4.34 12.89
C TRP A 39 -7.94 -2.87 12.48
N LEU A 40 -7.40 -2.52 11.31
CA LEU A 40 -7.49 -1.18 10.75
C LEU A 40 -8.87 -0.91 10.14
N THR A 41 -9.37 -1.87 9.38
CA THR A 41 -10.68 -1.81 8.72
C THR A 41 -11.63 -2.87 9.28
N GLY A 42 -12.90 -2.69 8.97
CA GLY A 42 -14.00 -3.55 9.39
C GLY A 42 -14.80 -2.94 10.52
N ASN A 43 -15.91 -3.59 10.87
CA ASN A 43 -16.83 -3.10 11.89
C ASN A 43 -16.37 -3.45 13.32
N PHE A 44 -15.15 -3.07 13.67
CA PHE A 44 -14.48 -3.42 14.93
C PHE A 44 -14.18 -2.19 15.79
N PRO A 45 -13.99 -2.36 17.12
CA PRO A 45 -13.93 -1.24 18.07
C PRO A 45 -12.93 -0.11 17.80
N ASP A 46 -11.83 -0.39 17.10
CA ASP A 46 -10.78 0.59 16.86
C ASP A 46 -11.26 1.72 15.94
N ASN A 47 -12.04 1.38 14.91
CA ASN A 47 -12.40 2.34 13.87
C ASN A 47 -13.87 2.27 13.42
N TYR A 48 -14.62 1.20 13.68
CA TYR A 48 -16.01 1.00 13.26
C TYR A 48 -16.28 1.45 11.82
N THR A 49 -15.42 1.04 10.88
CA THR A 49 -15.33 1.70 9.57
C THR A 49 -16.60 1.60 8.75
N LEU A 50 -17.46 0.61 9.02
CA LEU A 50 -18.75 0.47 8.35
C LEU A 50 -19.67 1.64 8.71
N SER A 51 -19.82 1.94 9.99
CA SER A 51 -20.72 3.00 10.46
C SER A 51 -20.20 4.42 10.17
N ARG A 52 -18.88 4.59 10.08
CA ARG A 52 -18.22 5.90 9.95
C ARG A 52 -17.82 6.25 8.52
N PHE A 53 -17.61 5.24 7.68
CA PHE A 53 -17.11 5.43 6.32
C PHE A 53 -17.84 4.57 5.28
N GLY A 54 -18.80 3.73 5.67
CA GLY A 54 -19.44 2.77 4.77
C GLY A 54 -18.47 1.71 4.27
N ILE A 55 -17.47 1.34 5.09
CA ILE A 55 -16.42 0.37 4.78
C ILE A 55 -16.57 -0.84 5.69
N ASN A 56 -17.09 -1.95 5.16
CA ASN A 56 -17.10 -3.24 5.85
C ASN A 56 -15.81 -4.03 5.63
N GLY A 57 -15.15 -3.83 4.49
CA GLY A 57 -13.88 -4.47 4.17
C GLY A 57 -13.18 -3.81 2.99
N THR A 58 -11.86 -3.89 2.97
CA THR A 58 -10.95 -3.39 1.93
C THR A 58 -9.80 -4.35 1.67
N ASP A 59 -9.22 -4.30 0.47
CA ASP A 59 -7.89 -4.86 0.22
C ASP A 59 -6.78 -3.81 0.16
N VAL A 60 -5.55 -4.31 0.26
CA VAL A 60 -4.31 -3.52 0.29
C VAL A 60 -4.33 -2.55 1.49
N GLY A 61 -3.44 -1.57 1.56
CA GLY A 61 -3.34 -0.62 2.68
C GLY A 61 -2.09 0.22 2.53
N ILE A 62 -1.90 0.78 1.33
CA ILE A 62 -0.70 1.55 0.96
C ILE A 62 -0.62 2.76 1.88
N ILE A 63 0.38 2.79 2.75
CA ILE A 63 0.54 3.85 3.75
C ILE A 63 1.74 4.72 3.44
N TRP A 64 1.56 6.04 3.52
CA TRP A 64 2.64 7.01 3.31
C TRP A 64 2.43 8.29 4.12
N ASP A 65 3.52 9.02 4.35
CA ASP A 65 3.54 10.33 4.98
C ASP A 65 3.15 11.39 3.94
N ASN A 66 2.16 12.24 4.24
CA ASN A 66 1.71 13.27 3.30
C ASN A 66 2.72 14.37 3.01
N GLY A 67 3.87 14.40 3.71
CA GLY A 67 4.96 15.32 3.49
C GLY A 67 4.68 16.75 3.95
N MET A 68 3.61 16.95 4.73
CA MET A 68 3.27 18.24 5.33
C MET A 68 3.88 18.34 6.73
N VAL A 69 4.17 19.56 7.17
CA VAL A 69 4.55 19.87 8.56
C VAL A 69 3.33 20.48 9.22
N ASP A 70 3.04 20.04 10.44
CA ASP A 70 1.97 20.59 11.29
C ASP A 70 2.18 22.09 11.53
N ASP A 71 1.16 22.91 11.28
CA ASP A 71 1.15 24.33 11.65
C ASP A 71 0.48 24.46 13.03
N PRO A 72 1.23 24.73 14.11
CA PRO A 72 0.68 24.77 15.46
C PRO A 72 -0.33 25.92 15.69
N SER A 73 -0.52 26.81 14.70
CA SER A 73 -1.53 27.87 14.75
C SER A 73 -2.92 27.42 14.28
N THR A 74 -3.04 26.26 13.64
CA THR A 74 -4.32 25.69 13.21
C THR A 74 -4.87 24.72 14.27
N PRO A 75 -6.20 24.48 14.32
CA PRO A 75 -6.80 23.58 15.30
C PRO A 75 -6.81 22.10 14.86
N TYR A 76 -6.17 21.76 13.75
CA TYR A 76 -6.13 20.42 13.17
C TYR A 76 -4.70 20.09 12.76
N ASN A 77 -4.33 18.81 12.78
CA ASN A 77 -2.96 18.41 12.45
C ASN A 77 -2.82 18.15 10.94
N GLU A 78 -2.00 18.96 10.26
CA GLU A 78 -1.75 18.78 8.83
C GLU A 78 -0.79 17.62 8.52
N HIS A 79 0.06 17.21 9.45
CA HIS A 79 0.98 16.09 9.27
C HIS A 79 0.24 14.77 9.48
N GLN A 80 -0.06 14.09 8.38
CA GLN A 80 -0.89 12.89 8.39
C GLN A 80 -0.25 11.73 7.63
N LEU A 81 -0.48 10.51 8.12
CA LEU A 81 -0.44 9.31 7.32
C LEU A 81 -1.68 9.27 6.43
N LEU A 82 -1.47 8.97 5.16
CA LEU A 82 -2.52 8.64 4.21
C LEU A 82 -2.43 7.13 3.93
N ILE A 83 -3.58 6.48 3.86
CA ILE A 83 -3.71 5.03 3.64
C ILE A 83 -4.69 4.81 2.50
N ALA A 84 -4.20 4.35 1.35
CA ALA A 84 -5.01 4.04 0.18
C ALA A 84 -5.29 2.54 0.10
N PHE A 85 -6.55 2.22 -0.15
CA PHE A 85 -7.05 0.85 -0.26
C PHE A 85 -7.54 0.59 -1.69
N GLY A 86 -7.60 -0.69 -2.07
CA GLY A 86 -8.19 -1.11 -3.33
C GLY A 86 -9.71 -1.33 -3.20
N ASP A 87 -10.19 -2.41 -3.80
CA ASP A 87 -11.58 -2.85 -3.71
C ASP A 87 -12.10 -2.69 -2.28
N THR A 88 -13.25 -2.04 -2.15
CA THR A 88 -13.79 -1.62 -0.85
C THR A 88 -15.29 -1.87 -0.84
N PHE A 89 -15.72 -2.77 0.03
CA PHE A 89 -17.11 -3.17 0.19
C PHE A 89 -17.74 -2.48 1.40
N GLY A 90 -19.00 -2.07 1.27
CA GLY A 90 -19.79 -1.48 2.36
C GLY A 90 -20.84 -2.45 2.88
N ASP A 91 -22.07 -1.96 3.03
CA ASP A 91 -23.20 -2.76 3.50
C ASP A 91 -23.46 -3.96 2.56
N PRO A 92 -23.36 -5.21 3.05
CA PRO A 92 -23.57 -6.39 2.22
C PRO A 92 -25.01 -6.54 1.71
N ASN A 93 -25.98 -5.85 2.31
CA ASN A 93 -27.38 -5.89 1.91
C ASN A 93 -27.76 -4.78 0.92
N ALA A 94 -26.88 -3.81 0.70
CA ALA A 94 -27.11 -2.73 -0.24
C ALA A 94 -26.82 -3.17 -1.69
N PRO A 95 -27.48 -2.56 -2.70
CA PRO A 95 -27.19 -2.84 -4.11
C PRO A 95 -25.70 -2.71 -4.44
N GLY A 96 -25.15 -3.71 -5.13
CA GLY A 96 -23.73 -3.75 -5.49
C GLY A 96 -22.77 -3.77 -4.28
N GLN A 97 -23.27 -4.08 -3.07
CA GLN A 97 -22.51 -4.09 -1.82
C GLN A 97 -21.78 -2.78 -1.53
N GLN A 98 -22.29 -1.66 -2.09
CA GLN A 98 -21.64 -0.34 -2.04
C GLN A 98 -20.16 -0.38 -2.48
N TRP A 99 -19.84 -1.26 -3.42
CA TRP A 99 -18.46 -1.45 -3.86
C TRP A 99 -17.87 -0.19 -4.51
N ARG A 100 -16.61 0.09 -4.17
CA ARG A 100 -15.75 1.12 -4.77
C ARG A 100 -14.38 0.48 -5.05
N SER A 101 -13.73 0.83 -6.15
CA SER A 101 -12.42 0.30 -6.52
C SER A 101 -11.27 0.74 -5.62
N ASN A 102 -11.43 1.87 -4.92
CA ASN A 102 -10.43 2.41 -4.03
C ASN A 102 -11.03 3.46 -3.10
N VAL A 103 -10.49 3.57 -1.89
CA VAL A 103 -10.80 4.63 -0.92
C VAL A 103 -9.53 5.09 -0.22
N LEU A 104 -9.61 6.22 0.49
CA LEU A 104 -8.51 6.79 1.26
C LEU A 104 -8.95 7.01 2.71
N LEU A 105 -8.14 6.57 3.66
CA LEU A 105 -8.20 7.00 5.06
C LEU A 105 -6.98 7.87 5.39
N ARG A 106 -7.10 8.71 6.42
CA ARG A 106 -6.05 9.58 6.93
C ARG A 106 -5.98 9.50 8.44
N THR A 107 -4.81 9.67 9.01
CA THR A 107 -4.63 9.76 10.47
C THR A 107 -3.38 10.55 10.83
N SER A 108 -3.43 11.27 11.94
CA SER A 108 -2.26 11.87 12.60
C SER A 108 -1.87 11.10 13.88
N ASP A 109 -2.40 9.89 14.06
CA ASP A 109 -2.08 9.03 15.20
C ASP A 109 -0.62 8.56 15.16
N LEU A 110 0.08 8.77 16.26
CA LEU A 110 1.50 8.43 16.43
C LEU A 110 1.69 7.21 17.36
N VAL A 111 0.65 6.73 18.03
CA VAL A 111 0.74 5.66 19.03
C VAL A 111 0.53 4.30 18.36
N LEU A 112 1.45 3.92 17.47
CA LEU A 112 1.29 2.72 16.63
C LEU A 112 1.13 1.39 17.42
N SER A 113 1.48 1.38 18.71
CA SER A 113 1.41 0.21 19.58
C SER A 113 -0.01 -0.22 19.96
N ASP A 114 -1.00 0.66 19.91
CA ASP A 114 -2.40 0.35 20.23
C ASP A 114 -3.30 0.26 18.99
N GLY A 115 -2.73 0.45 17.79
CA GLY A 115 -3.43 0.39 16.52
C GLY A 115 -3.21 1.67 15.74
N LEU A 116 -4.13 1.95 14.82
CA LEU A 116 -4.20 3.23 14.12
C LEU A 116 -5.63 3.74 14.25
N SER A 117 -5.82 4.79 15.04
CA SER A 117 -7.11 5.47 15.14
C SER A 117 -7.31 6.39 13.94
N ILE A 118 -8.46 6.26 13.27
CA ILE A 118 -8.85 7.12 12.16
C ILE A 118 -9.85 8.15 12.69
N PRO A 119 -9.62 9.47 12.55
CA PRO A 119 -10.59 10.49 12.93
C PRO A 119 -11.82 10.48 12.01
N ASN A 120 -12.87 11.24 12.34
CA ASN A 120 -14.06 11.28 11.49
C ASN A 120 -13.74 11.85 10.11
N GLY A 121 -14.40 11.31 9.08
CA GLY A 121 -14.29 11.81 7.73
C GLY A 121 -15.00 13.14 7.55
N THR A 122 -14.66 13.83 6.48
CA THR A 122 -15.18 15.16 6.17
C THR A 122 -15.74 15.20 4.75
N VAL A 123 -16.94 15.80 4.63
CA VAL A 123 -17.42 16.28 3.34
C VAL A 123 -16.73 17.63 3.09
N ILE A 124 -16.21 17.82 1.89
CA ILE A 124 -15.35 18.97 1.59
C ILE A 124 -16.11 20.30 1.68
N ASN A 125 -15.49 21.28 2.32
CA ASN A 125 -15.92 22.67 2.32
C ASN A 125 -14.72 23.57 2.02
N ALA A 126 -14.69 24.16 0.83
CA ALA A 126 -13.55 24.99 0.41
C ALA A 126 -13.34 26.25 1.29
N ALA A 127 -14.34 26.68 2.05
CA ALA A 127 -14.21 27.78 3.00
C ALA A 127 -13.63 27.35 4.36
N ASP A 128 -13.51 26.05 4.61
CA ASP A 128 -13.00 25.46 5.85
C ASP A 128 -11.91 24.43 5.55
N LEU A 129 -10.65 24.88 5.67
CA LEU A 129 -9.48 24.06 5.36
C LEU A 129 -9.35 22.81 6.25
N SER A 130 -9.97 22.78 7.44
CA SER A 130 -9.95 21.60 8.30
C SER A 130 -10.58 20.38 7.62
N THR A 131 -11.49 20.61 6.67
CA THR A 131 -12.16 19.54 5.92
C THR A 131 -11.23 18.76 4.98
N TYR A 132 -10.01 19.25 4.71
CA TYR A 132 -8.97 18.51 3.97
C TYR A 132 -8.16 17.54 4.87
N PHE A 133 -8.31 17.65 6.19
CA PHE A 133 -7.55 16.90 7.20
C PHE A 133 -8.43 15.97 8.05
N GLY A 134 -9.68 15.74 7.65
CA GLY A 134 -10.50 14.67 8.22
C GLY A 134 -10.00 13.27 7.85
N GLY A 135 -10.44 12.26 8.58
CA GLY A 135 -9.94 10.89 8.46
C GLY A 135 -10.31 10.16 7.17
N ALA A 136 -11.17 10.74 6.33
CA ALA A 136 -11.47 10.24 4.99
C ALA A 136 -12.10 11.36 4.14
N PRO A 137 -11.82 11.43 2.82
CA PRO A 137 -12.67 12.13 1.86
C PRO A 137 -14.05 11.46 1.81
N LEU A 138 -15.10 12.18 2.17
CA LEU A 138 -16.47 11.66 2.11
C LEU A 138 -17.22 12.10 0.85
N ALA A 139 -18.01 11.19 0.27
CA ALA A 139 -18.99 11.53 -0.77
C ALA A 139 -20.24 12.16 -0.14
N TYR A 140 -20.64 11.65 1.03
CA TYR A 140 -21.66 12.18 1.92
C TYR A 140 -21.37 11.67 3.33
N VAL A 141 -22.09 12.18 4.33
CA VAL A 141 -21.87 11.82 5.74
C VAL A 141 -21.82 10.31 5.91
N ASN A 142 -20.79 9.85 6.61
CA ASN A 142 -20.50 8.44 6.89
C ASN A 142 -20.22 7.53 5.68
N PHE A 143 -19.83 8.09 4.54
CA PHE A 143 -19.55 7.31 3.33
C PHE A 143 -18.33 7.81 2.57
N ALA A 144 -17.25 7.04 2.60
CA ALA A 144 -16.00 7.35 1.91
C ALA A 144 -16.20 7.37 0.40
N LYS A 145 -15.59 8.37 -0.23
CA LYS A 145 -15.58 8.58 -1.68
C LYS A 145 -14.59 7.61 -2.34
N GLN A 146 -14.92 7.15 -3.55
CA GLN A 146 -13.93 6.59 -4.47
C GLN A 146 -12.98 7.68 -4.94
N ILE A 147 -11.68 7.53 -4.65
CA ILE A 147 -10.72 8.62 -4.85
C ILE A 147 -10.23 8.71 -6.30
N ILE A 148 -10.07 7.58 -6.98
CA ILE A 148 -9.61 7.48 -8.37
C ILE A 148 -10.64 6.67 -9.16
N ASN A 149 -11.26 7.30 -10.14
CA ASN A 149 -12.15 6.63 -11.09
C ASN A 149 -11.35 6.00 -12.23
N ASP A 150 -11.86 4.93 -12.82
CA ASP A 150 -11.29 4.37 -14.05
C ASP A 150 -11.35 5.41 -15.19
N PRO A 151 -10.19 5.81 -15.75
CA PRO A 151 -10.15 6.72 -16.88
C PRO A 151 -10.58 6.06 -18.21
N ASN A 152 -10.96 4.77 -18.23
CA ASN A 152 -11.41 4.01 -19.40
C ASN A 152 -10.36 3.96 -20.54
N VAL A 153 -9.07 3.89 -20.17
CA VAL A 153 -7.96 3.75 -21.14
C VAL A 153 -7.94 2.37 -21.81
N GLY A 154 -8.43 1.35 -21.11
CA GLY A 154 -8.55 -0.02 -21.56
C GLY A 154 -9.52 -0.80 -20.67
N PRO A 155 -9.85 -2.06 -20.99
CA PRO A 155 -10.80 -2.83 -20.20
C PRO A 155 -10.28 -3.03 -18.77
N ALA A 156 -11.04 -2.60 -17.78
CA ALA A 156 -10.72 -2.84 -16.38
C ALA A 156 -12.01 -3.17 -15.60
N VAL A 157 -11.91 -4.14 -14.70
CA VAL A 157 -12.96 -4.44 -13.73
C VAL A 157 -12.76 -3.68 -12.43
N THR A 158 -11.53 -3.25 -12.12
CA THR A 158 -11.20 -2.40 -10.96
C THR A 158 -9.87 -1.68 -11.15
N ILE A 159 -9.69 -0.59 -10.40
CA ILE A 159 -8.45 0.20 -10.31
C ILE A 159 -7.93 0.17 -8.87
N ILE A 160 -6.79 -0.47 -8.66
CA ILE A 160 -6.23 -0.72 -7.32
C ILE A 160 -4.92 0.08 -7.13
N PRO A 161 -4.80 0.91 -6.06
CA PRO A 161 -3.54 1.52 -5.67
C PRO A 161 -2.47 0.48 -5.35
N THR A 162 -1.24 0.73 -5.78
CA THR A 162 -0.09 -0.18 -5.58
C THR A 162 1.07 0.49 -4.87
N ALA A 163 1.24 1.80 -5.05
CA ALA A 163 2.24 2.61 -4.36
C ALA A 163 1.75 4.04 -4.20
N ALA A 164 2.27 4.74 -3.19
CA ALA A 164 2.00 6.14 -3.00
C ALA A 164 3.21 6.86 -2.39
N ILE A 165 3.36 8.15 -2.68
CA ILE A 165 4.43 8.99 -2.17
C ILE A 165 4.04 10.46 -2.22
N SER A 166 4.51 11.26 -1.27
CA SER A 166 4.45 12.72 -1.34
C SER A 166 5.72 13.27 -2.02
N VAL A 167 5.63 14.39 -2.73
CA VAL A 167 6.79 15.12 -3.29
C VAL A 167 6.58 16.63 -3.06
N PRO A 168 7.58 17.38 -2.58
CA PRO A 168 7.43 18.82 -2.37
C PRO A 168 7.20 19.53 -3.71
N THR A 169 6.16 20.34 -3.76
CA THR A 169 5.75 21.10 -4.96
C THR A 169 5.33 22.51 -4.55
N PRO A 170 6.31 23.41 -4.31
CA PRO A 170 6.04 24.79 -3.94
C PRO A 170 5.06 25.46 -4.92
N GLY A 171 4.06 26.18 -4.37
CA GLY A 171 3.02 26.84 -5.15
C GLY A 171 1.73 26.02 -5.35
N THR A 172 1.69 24.75 -4.93
CA THR A 172 0.43 24.01 -4.75
C THR A 172 -0.22 24.37 -3.41
N MET A 173 -1.51 24.00 -3.23
CA MET A 173 -2.33 24.40 -2.06
C MET A 173 -1.63 24.18 -0.71
N PHE A 174 -0.94 23.05 -0.54
CA PHE A 174 -0.20 22.73 0.69
C PHE A 174 1.31 22.55 0.44
N GLY A 175 1.83 23.04 -0.69
CA GLY A 175 3.25 22.94 -1.03
C GLY A 175 3.77 21.52 -1.28
N VAL A 176 2.89 20.53 -1.40
CA VAL A 176 3.20 19.12 -1.61
C VAL A 176 2.16 18.47 -2.51
N THR A 177 2.61 17.57 -3.39
CA THR A 177 1.74 16.75 -4.23
C THR A 177 1.82 15.30 -3.78
N GLN A 178 0.67 14.68 -3.59
CA GLN A 178 0.53 13.23 -3.39
C GLN A 178 0.46 12.54 -4.74
N TYR A 179 1.19 11.44 -4.92
CA TYR A 179 1.14 10.60 -6.11
C TYR A 179 0.75 9.17 -5.72
N ILE A 180 -0.17 8.57 -6.46
CA ILE A 180 -0.51 7.15 -6.37
C ILE A 180 -0.20 6.49 -7.71
N ASN A 181 0.56 5.39 -7.69
CA ASN A 181 0.59 4.43 -8.79
C ASN A 181 -0.54 3.44 -8.59
N PHE A 182 -1.36 3.22 -9.62
CA PHE A 182 -2.44 2.24 -9.59
C PHE A 182 -2.28 1.25 -10.75
N MET A 183 -2.84 0.06 -10.55
CA MET A 183 -3.01 -0.95 -11.59
C MET A 183 -4.48 -0.99 -12.03
N ALA A 184 -4.71 -1.17 -13.32
CA ALA A 184 -6.03 -1.41 -13.90
C ALA A 184 -6.18 -2.90 -14.18
N VAL A 185 -6.91 -3.61 -13.32
CA VAL A 185 -7.10 -5.06 -13.41
C VAL A 185 -8.14 -5.34 -14.50
N GLN A 186 -7.73 -6.09 -15.53
CA GLN A 186 -8.61 -6.49 -16.61
C GLN A 186 -9.49 -7.68 -16.21
N GLN A 187 -8.88 -8.69 -15.57
CA GLN A 187 -9.57 -9.89 -15.13
C GLN A 187 -8.80 -10.60 -14.01
N TRP A 188 -9.53 -11.20 -13.09
CA TRP A 188 -9.00 -12.07 -12.06
C TRP A 188 -8.80 -13.50 -12.60
N GLY A 189 -7.74 -14.16 -12.16
CA GLY A 189 -7.46 -15.57 -12.42
C GLY A 189 -7.53 -16.40 -11.13
N ASN A 190 -6.76 -17.48 -11.08
CA ASN A 190 -6.56 -18.24 -9.84
C ASN A 190 -5.95 -17.34 -8.74
N PRO A 191 -6.12 -17.67 -7.45
CA PRO A 191 -5.53 -16.89 -6.36
C PRO A 191 -4.05 -16.56 -6.59
N GLY A 192 -3.72 -15.27 -6.53
CA GLY A 192 -2.38 -14.75 -6.82
C GLY A 192 -2.09 -14.46 -8.30
N TYR A 193 -3.03 -14.72 -9.21
CA TYR A 193 -2.90 -14.47 -10.64
C TYR A 193 -4.03 -13.56 -11.13
N TRP A 194 -3.68 -12.52 -11.89
CA TRP A 194 -4.62 -11.63 -12.58
C TRP A 194 -3.91 -11.01 -13.77
N THR A 195 -4.66 -10.47 -14.73
CA THR A 195 -4.11 -9.70 -15.84
C THR A 195 -4.49 -8.23 -15.66
N THR A 196 -3.55 -7.33 -15.87
CA THR A 196 -3.81 -5.88 -15.93
C THR A 196 -3.83 -5.41 -17.38
N SER A 197 -4.65 -4.40 -17.67
CA SER A 197 -4.61 -3.70 -18.96
C SER A 197 -3.45 -2.69 -18.98
N TYR A 198 -3.25 -1.98 -17.87
CA TYR A 198 -2.20 -0.99 -17.71
C TYR A 198 -1.96 -0.67 -16.23
N SER A 199 -0.89 0.09 -15.98
CA SER A 199 -0.70 0.85 -14.73
C SER A 199 -0.46 2.31 -15.04
N ALA A 200 -0.82 3.22 -14.14
CA ALA A 200 -0.61 4.66 -14.33
C ALA A 200 -0.53 5.40 -12.99
N ILE A 201 -0.29 6.70 -13.06
CA ILE A 201 -0.19 7.60 -11.92
C ILE A 201 -1.43 8.50 -11.87
N ALA A 202 -1.98 8.67 -10.66
CA ALA A 202 -2.86 9.77 -10.31
C ALA A 202 -2.18 10.66 -9.27
N TYR A 203 -2.53 11.93 -9.22
CA TYR A 203 -1.96 12.88 -8.27
C TYR A 203 -3.01 13.76 -7.61
N SER A 204 -2.72 14.24 -6.40
CA SER A 204 -3.56 15.14 -5.60
C SER A 204 -2.70 16.25 -5.00
N GLN A 205 -3.20 17.48 -5.06
CA GLN A 205 -2.55 18.66 -4.47
C GLN A 205 -3.28 19.18 -3.22
N ASP A 206 -4.31 18.46 -2.78
CA ASP A 206 -5.26 18.85 -1.75
C ASP A 206 -5.41 17.76 -0.68
N ASN A 207 -4.26 17.25 -0.22
CA ASN A 207 -4.16 16.19 0.80
C ASN A 207 -4.96 14.92 0.46
N GLY A 208 -5.07 14.53 -0.81
CA GLY A 208 -5.78 13.33 -1.24
C GLY A 208 -7.31 13.47 -1.31
N GLN A 209 -7.84 14.70 -1.26
CA GLN A 209 -9.29 14.93 -1.34
C GLN A 209 -9.82 14.72 -2.77
N ASN A 210 -9.09 15.22 -3.76
CA ASN A 210 -9.37 15.06 -5.18
C ASN A 210 -8.14 14.58 -5.92
N TRP A 211 -8.35 13.66 -6.87
CA TRP A 211 -7.28 13.04 -7.63
C TRP A 211 -7.48 13.30 -9.12
N THR A 212 -6.37 13.60 -9.78
CA THR A 212 -6.28 13.81 -11.21
C THR A 212 -5.48 12.67 -11.84
N PHE A 213 -6.08 11.98 -12.81
CA PHE A 213 -5.38 11.00 -13.64
C PHE A 213 -4.32 11.68 -14.52
N ALA A 214 -3.14 11.07 -14.66
CA ALA A 214 -2.08 11.54 -15.55
C ALA A 214 -1.92 10.63 -16.78
N PRO A 215 -2.54 10.94 -17.93
CA PRO A 215 -2.51 10.09 -19.13
C PRO A 215 -1.11 9.81 -19.67
N SER A 216 -0.18 10.75 -19.52
CA SER A 216 1.22 10.60 -19.93
C SER A 216 1.98 9.50 -19.19
N THR A 217 1.40 8.96 -18.12
CA THR A 217 2.01 7.95 -17.25
C THR A 217 1.49 6.53 -17.48
N VAL A 218 0.62 6.34 -18.48
CA VAL A 218 0.07 5.02 -18.83
C VAL A 218 1.18 4.08 -19.30
N ARG A 219 1.31 2.95 -18.62
CA ARG A 219 2.16 1.81 -18.97
C ARG A 219 1.29 0.62 -19.36
N LEU A 220 0.99 0.49 -20.65
CA LEU A 220 0.22 -0.64 -21.19
C LEU A 220 0.93 -1.97 -20.88
N ASN A 221 0.16 -2.99 -20.52
CA ASN A 221 0.68 -4.31 -20.22
C ASN A 221 1.00 -5.10 -21.50
N GLN A 222 2.10 -4.75 -22.16
CA GLN A 222 2.54 -5.35 -23.42
C GLN A 222 3.94 -5.94 -23.27
N TRP A 223 4.06 -7.26 -23.44
CA TRP A 223 5.28 -8.03 -23.12
C TRP A 223 6.55 -7.59 -23.88
N TRP A 224 6.42 -6.90 -25.02
CA TRP A 224 7.55 -6.42 -25.83
C TRP A 224 8.04 -5.02 -25.44
N THR A 225 7.36 -4.30 -24.54
CA THR A 225 7.71 -2.90 -24.21
C THR A 225 8.58 -2.77 -22.97
N GLY A 226 8.54 -3.76 -22.07
CA GLY A 226 9.12 -3.68 -20.72
C GLY A 226 8.18 -3.09 -19.67
N ASN A 227 7.08 -2.44 -20.08
CA ASN A 227 6.09 -1.89 -19.16
C ASN A 227 5.37 -2.97 -18.33
N GLN A 228 5.32 -4.20 -18.83
CA GLN A 228 4.80 -5.35 -18.08
C GLN A 228 5.56 -5.60 -16.77
N ASN A 229 6.76 -5.05 -16.59
CA ASN A 229 7.56 -5.19 -15.36
C ASN A 229 7.20 -4.16 -14.28
N PHE A 230 6.30 -3.22 -14.58
CA PHE A 230 5.96 -2.06 -13.73
C PHE A 230 4.45 -1.90 -13.56
N GLN A 231 3.71 -3.02 -13.58
CA GLN A 231 2.25 -3.02 -13.43
C GLN A 231 1.81 -2.78 -11.99
N GLN A 232 2.61 -3.22 -11.04
CA GLN A 232 2.52 -2.82 -9.64
C GLN A 232 3.81 -2.09 -9.26
N ALA A 233 3.76 -1.32 -8.17
CA ALA A 233 4.88 -0.47 -7.78
C ALA A 233 5.10 -0.46 -6.26
N SER A 234 6.24 0.08 -5.86
CA SER A 234 6.52 0.67 -4.55
C SER A 234 7.41 1.90 -4.76
N TYR A 235 7.12 2.99 -4.05
CA TYR A 235 7.89 4.22 -4.16
C TYR A 235 8.84 4.41 -2.98
N LEU A 236 10.02 4.97 -3.28
CA LEU A 236 11.04 5.32 -2.30
C LEU A 236 11.62 6.69 -2.66
N ARG A 237 11.67 7.62 -1.71
CA ARG A 237 12.27 8.95 -1.88
C ARG A 237 13.37 9.16 -0.83
N PRO A 238 14.64 8.78 -1.12
CA PRO A 238 15.71 8.82 -0.13
C PRO A 238 16.29 10.23 0.11
N GLY A 239 15.86 11.24 -0.66
CA GLY A 239 16.32 12.63 -0.53
C GLY A 239 17.52 12.99 -1.41
N ASP A 240 17.81 12.19 -2.43
CA ASP A 240 18.86 12.45 -3.43
C ASP A 240 18.35 13.16 -4.70
N GLY A 241 17.13 13.69 -4.64
CA GLY A 241 16.45 14.37 -5.76
C GLY A 241 15.72 13.42 -6.72
N TYR A 242 15.71 12.11 -6.44
CA TYR A 242 14.98 11.12 -7.20
C TYR A 242 13.86 10.46 -6.38
N VAL A 243 12.78 10.10 -7.09
CA VAL A 243 11.84 9.07 -6.64
C VAL A 243 12.21 7.76 -7.34
N TYR A 244 12.45 6.73 -6.55
CA TYR A 244 12.66 5.37 -6.99
C TYR A 244 11.31 4.64 -7.06
N MET A 245 11.12 3.85 -8.12
CA MET A 245 9.94 3.01 -8.35
C MET A 245 10.38 1.56 -8.51
N TYR A 246 10.11 0.75 -7.50
CA TYR A 246 10.27 -0.70 -7.58
C TYR A 246 9.04 -1.28 -8.27
N GLY A 247 9.23 -1.91 -9.42
CA GLY A 247 8.14 -2.47 -10.23
C GLY A 247 8.03 -3.98 -10.10
N THR A 248 6.82 -4.51 -10.23
CA THR A 248 6.58 -5.92 -10.52
C THR A 248 5.58 -6.09 -11.68
N PRO A 249 5.57 -7.26 -12.33
CA PRO A 249 4.47 -7.68 -13.18
C PRO A 249 3.14 -7.79 -12.45
N ASN A 250 2.05 -7.96 -13.21
CA ASN A 250 0.76 -8.36 -12.65
C ASN A 250 0.87 -9.74 -11.97
N GLY A 251 0.08 -9.96 -10.92
CA GLY A 251 0.15 -11.18 -10.11
C GLY A 251 1.21 -11.12 -9.00
N ARG A 252 1.51 -12.28 -8.41
CA ARG A 252 2.46 -12.43 -7.29
C ARG A 252 3.70 -13.26 -7.61
N GLN A 253 3.85 -13.62 -8.89
CA GLN A 253 4.85 -14.59 -9.36
C GLN A 253 6.03 -13.92 -10.08
N GLY A 254 6.03 -12.60 -10.17
CA GLY A 254 7.03 -11.83 -10.89
C GLY A 254 8.31 -11.56 -10.11
N ASN A 255 9.29 -10.99 -10.80
CA ASN A 255 10.50 -10.43 -10.21
C ASN A 255 10.30 -8.94 -9.87
N ALA A 256 11.17 -8.41 -9.02
CA ALA A 256 11.26 -6.97 -8.76
C ALA A 256 12.24 -6.29 -9.72
N TYR A 257 11.82 -5.17 -10.29
CA TYR A 257 12.58 -4.31 -11.19
C TYR A 257 12.70 -2.91 -10.59
N LEU A 258 13.63 -2.09 -11.09
CA LEU A 258 13.82 -0.74 -10.56
C LEU A 258 13.86 0.32 -11.66
N ALA A 259 13.13 1.39 -11.41
CA ALA A 259 13.27 2.65 -12.09
C ALA A 259 13.51 3.78 -11.08
N ARG A 260 13.96 4.94 -11.56
CA ARG A 260 13.94 6.20 -10.82
C ARG A 260 13.59 7.36 -11.75
N VAL A 261 13.12 8.44 -11.18
CA VAL A 261 12.80 9.67 -11.92
C VAL A 261 13.18 10.89 -11.07
N PRO A 262 13.70 11.98 -11.65
CA PRO A 262 13.85 13.22 -10.91
C PRO A 262 12.50 13.64 -10.30
N GLU A 263 12.49 14.09 -9.05
CA GLU A 263 11.26 14.45 -8.32
C GLU A 263 10.30 15.36 -9.12
N PRO A 264 10.77 16.44 -9.80
CA PRO A 264 9.89 17.32 -10.58
C PRO A 264 9.31 16.67 -11.85
N SER A 265 9.80 15.49 -12.23
CA SER A 265 9.44 14.79 -13.47
C SER A 265 8.58 13.54 -13.23
N MET A 266 7.98 13.37 -12.05
CA MET A 266 7.11 12.23 -11.70
C MET A 266 6.05 11.88 -12.76
N LEU A 267 5.55 12.86 -13.52
CA LEU A 267 4.51 12.65 -14.54
C LEU A 267 5.02 12.52 -15.99
N ASP A 268 6.34 12.49 -16.19
CA ASP A 268 6.99 12.38 -17.51
C ASP A 268 7.78 11.06 -17.62
N LEU A 269 7.17 10.04 -18.25
CA LEU A 269 7.80 8.74 -18.45
C LEU A 269 9.08 8.78 -19.29
N THR A 270 9.28 9.82 -20.11
CA THR A 270 10.51 9.95 -20.92
C THR A 270 11.74 10.26 -20.04
N LYS A 271 11.53 10.74 -18.81
CA LYS A 271 12.59 11.03 -17.83
C LYS A 271 12.89 9.87 -16.90
N TYR A 272 12.07 8.82 -16.91
CA TYR A 272 12.31 7.64 -16.08
C TYR A 272 13.58 6.93 -16.55
N GLN A 273 14.42 6.57 -15.58
CA GLN A 273 15.66 5.84 -15.75
C GLN A 273 15.47 4.44 -15.19
N TYR A 274 15.80 3.42 -15.96
CA TYR A 274 15.60 2.02 -15.63
C TYR A 274 16.94 1.35 -15.34
N TRP A 275 17.02 0.61 -14.24
CA TRP A 275 18.26 -0.01 -13.79
C TRP A 275 18.49 -1.34 -14.50
N ASN A 276 19.60 -1.46 -15.24
CA ASN A 276 19.97 -2.70 -15.93
C ASN A 276 21.04 -3.54 -15.18
N GLY A 277 21.29 -3.23 -13.91
CA GLY A 277 22.19 -4.02 -13.08
C GLY A 277 21.48 -5.27 -12.56
N ASN A 278 22.08 -6.44 -12.81
CA ASN A 278 21.56 -7.70 -12.33
C ASN A 278 21.77 -7.88 -10.82
N ALA A 279 20.86 -8.62 -10.19
CA ALA A 279 21.10 -9.15 -8.86
C ALA A 279 22.45 -9.89 -8.80
N ALA A 280 23.17 -9.70 -7.70
CA ALA A 280 24.46 -10.37 -7.49
C ALA A 280 24.27 -11.89 -7.38
N ALA A 281 25.26 -12.64 -7.88
CA ALA A 281 25.32 -14.09 -7.67
C ALA A 281 25.48 -14.43 -6.17
N VAL A 282 26.12 -13.53 -5.40
CA VAL A 282 26.29 -13.63 -3.95
C VAL A 282 25.41 -12.56 -3.27
N PRO A 283 24.54 -12.94 -2.32
CA PRO A 283 23.66 -12.00 -1.62
C PRO A 283 24.43 -10.95 -0.83
N GLY A 284 23.86 -9.75 -0.72
CA GLY A 284 24.49 -8.66 0.03
C GLY A 284 25.75 -8.08 -0.63
N GLN A 285 26.18 -8.61 -1.77
CA GLN A 285 27.28 -8.08 -2.55
C GLN A 285 26.76 -7.25 -3.74
N PRO A 286 27.52 -6.26 -4.23
CA PRO A 286 27.19 -5.60 -5.48
C PRO A 286 27.11 -6.61 -6.63
N GLY A 287 26.09 -6.49 -7.47
CA GLY A 287 26.03 -7.23 -8.74
C GLY A 287 27.03 -6.66 -9.75
N PRO A 288 27.02 -7.17 -11.00
CA PRO A 288 27.71 -6.52 -12.10
C PRO A 288 27.34 -5.03 -12.16
N ALA A 289 28.29 -4.17 -12.54
CA ALA A 289 28.04 -2.74 -12.64
C ALA A 289 26.86 -2.47 -13.58
N GLY A 290 25.77 -1.95 -13.02
CA GLY A 290 24.60 -1.51 -13.76
C GLY A 290 24.70 -0.06 -14.20
N GLN A 291 23.81 0.31 -15.10
CA GLN A 291 23.63 1.65 -15.64
C GLN A 291 22.15 2.02 -15.60
N TRP A 292 21.91 3.31 -15.48
CA TRP A 292 20.59 3.91 -15.58
C TRP A 292 20.26 4.20 -17.04
N ILE A 293 19.31 3.47 -17.61
CA ILE A 293 18.90 3.61 -19.00
C ILE A 293 17.64 4.45 -19.08
N THR A 294 17.72 5.62 -19.72
CA THR A 294 16.59 6.57 -19.78
C THR A 294 15.55 6.13 -20.82
N GLY A 295 14.27 6.20 -20.46
CA GLY A 295 13.15 6.03 -21.39
C GLY A 295 12.94 4.61 -21.94
N ASN A 296 13.65 3.60 -21.41
CA ASN A 296 13.57 2.22 -21.90
C ASN A 296 13.27 1.22 -20.77
N PRO A 297 11.98 0.94 -20.48
CA PRO A 297 11.60 -0.02 -19.43
C PRO A 297 12.05 -1.46 -19.72
N ALA A 298 12.25 -1.84 -20.99
CA ALA A 298 12.72 -3.17 -21.36
C ALA A 298 14.19 -3.42 -20.96
N ALA A 299 14.95 -2.36 -20.64
CA ALA A 299 16.31 -2.49 -20.14
C ALA A 299 16.40 -2.91 -18.66
N ALA A 300 15.29 -2.82 -17.91
CA ALA A 300 15.29 -3.13 -16.49
C ALA A 300 15.55 -4.63 -16.23
N THR A 301 16.45 -4.93 -15.31
CA THR A 301 16.77 -6.30 -14.88
C THR A 301 16.28 -6.56 -13.46
N SER A 302 16.15 -7.85 -13.09
CA SER A 302 15.73 -8.23 -11.73
C SER A 302 16.79 -7.80 -10.70
N ILE A 303 16.35 -7.14 -9.62
CA ILE A 303 17.24 -6.62 -8.57
C ILE A 303 17.33 -7.51 -7.33
N PHE A 304 16.41 -8.46 -7.15
CA PHE A 304 16.44 -9.39 -6.02
C PHE A 304 17.13 -10.71 -6.38
N PRO A 305 18.09 -11.18 -5.56
CA PRO A 305 18.70 -12.48 -5.80
C PRO A 305 17.72 -13.61 -5.51
N VAL A 306 17.73 -14.62 -6.37
CA VAL A 306 16.98 -15.87 -6.19
C VAL A 306 17.84 -16.84 -5.40
N GLN A 307 17.33 -17.31 -4.26
CA GLN A 307 17.98 -18.35 -3.47
C GLN A 307 17.66 -19.72 -4.07
N GLN A 308 18.68 -20.49 -4.44
CA GLN A 308 18.49 -21.91 -4.75
C GLN A 308 18.67 -22.73 -3.48
N VAL A 309 17.77 -23.70 -3.26
CA VAL A 309 17.81 -24.62 -2.13
C VAL A 309 17.96 -26.03 -2.69
N VAL A 310 18.98 -26.74 -2.22
CA VAL A 310 19.18 -28.16 -2.54
C VAL A 310 18.42 -28.99 -1.53
N GLY A 311 17.31 -29.58 -1.98
CA GLY A 311 16.49 -30.49 -1.19
C GLY A 311 17.09 -31.89 -1.09
N ALA A 312 16.36 -32.77 -0.41
CA ALA A 312 16.70 -34.20 -0.34
C ALA A 312 16.90 -34.77 -1.76
N CYS A 313 17.87 -35.67 -1.90
CA CYS A 313 18.25 -36.30 -3.18
C CYS A 313 18.74 -35.33 -4.28
N GLY A 314 19.12 -34.09 -3.93
CA GLY A 314 19.67 -33.13 -4.90
C GLY A 314 18.62 -32.37 -5.71
N ALA A 315 17.33 -32.48 -5.36
CA ALA A 315 16.27 -31.72 -6.01
C ALA A 315 16.45 -30.21 -5.76
N LEU A 316 16.53 -29.42 -6.82
CA LEU A 316 16.64 -27.96 -6.71
C LEU A 316 15.26 -27.34 -6.54
N SER A 317 15.08 -26.54 -5.49
CA SER A 317 13.90 -25.71 -5.27
C SER A 317 14.30 -24.24 -5.07
N ARG A 318 13.30 -23.35 -5.12
CA ARG A 318 13.47 -21.92 -4.89
C ARG A 318 13.26 -21.61 -3.40
N GLY A 319 14.26 -21.00 -2.78
CA GLY A 319 14.19 -20.53 -1.39
C GLY A 319 13.27 -19.32 -1.22
N PRO A 320 13.05 -18.87 0.02
CA PRO A 320 12.13 -17.77 0.32
C PRO A 320 12.39 -16.50 -0.50
N GLY A 321 11.31 -15.79 -0.81
CA GLY A 321 11.38 -14.51 -1.52
C GLY A 321 11.77 -14.60 -3.00
N SER A 322 11.59 -15.74 -3.65
CA SER A 322 11.98 -15.94 -5.06
C SER A 322 10.99 -15.39 -6.08
N THR A 323 9.78 -15.03 -5.64
CA THR A 323 8.84 -14.19 -6.37
C THR A 323 8.44 -13.01 -5.49
N THR A 324 8.05 -11.90 -6.10
CA THR A 324 7.67 -10.66 -5.41
C THR A 324 6.21 -10.33 -5.73
N SER A 325 5.42 -10.18 -4.68
CA SER A 325 4.02 -9.72 -4.74
C SER A 325 3.92 -8.19 -4.68
N GLU A 326 2.75 -7.68 -4.28
CA GLU A 326 2.59 -6.35 -3.70
C GLU A 326 3.71 -6.12 -2.65
N MET A 327 4.45 -5.00 -2.75
CA MET A 327 5.62 -4.72 -1.92
C MET A 327 5.60 -3.31 -1.34
N SER A 328 6.36 -3.10 -0.26
CA SER A 328 6.76 -1.78 0.22
C SER A 328 8.28 -1.71 0.39
N VAL A 329 8.87 -0.53 0.18
CA VAL A 329 10.30 -0.28 0.32
C VAL A 329 10.52 1.03 1.07
N GLN A 330 11.40 1.04 2.07
CA GLN A 330 11.78 2.26 2.80
C GLN A 330 13.21 2.18 3.34
N TYR A 331 13.79 3.32 3.68
CA TYR A 331 15.01 3.35 4.49
C TYR A 331 14.65 3.11 5.96
N ASN A 332 15.40 2.26 6.65
CA ASN A 332 15.22 1.95 8.06
C ASN A 332 16.42 2.44 8.85
N ALA A 333 16.24 3.48 9.67
CA ALA A 333 17.33 4.12 10.39
C ALA A 333 17.90 3.24 11.52
N TYR A 334 17.10 2.36 12.13
CA TYR A 334 17.58 1.39 13.13
C TYR A 334 18.60 0.40 12.53
N LEU A 335 18.29 -0.20 11.38
CA LEU A 335 19.19 -1.12 10.68
C LEU A 335 20.28 -0.38 9.87
N LYS A 336 20.09 0.90 9.58
CA LYS A 336 20.89 1.71 8.63
C LYS A 336 20.92 1.10 7.23
N LYS A 337 19.79 0.54 6.79
CA LYS A 337 19.64 -0.16 5.51
C LYS A 337 18.32 0.24 4.86
N TYR A 338 18.27 0.14 3.54
CA TYR A 338 17.00 0.00 2.83
C TYR A 338 16.40 -1.37 3.14
N ILE A 339 15.10 -1.41 3.38
CA ILE A 339 14.35 -2.65 3.57
C ILE A 339 13.24 -2.75 2.53
N ALA A 340 13.04 -3.96 2.02
CA ALA A 340 11.91 -4.30 1.15
C ALA A 340 11.10 -5.41 1.81
N MET A 341 9.78 -5.23 1.88
CA MET A 341 8.84 -6.18 2.48
C MET A 341 7.75 -6.55 1.48
N TYR A 342 7.46 -7.85 1.35
CA TYR A 342 6.51 -8.40 0.39
C TYR A 342 6.10 -9.83 0.77
N THR A 343 5.11 -10.41 0.09
CA THR A 343 4.81 -11.86 0.17
C THR A 343 5.49 -12.65 -0.94
N ASP A 344 6.04 -13.79 -0.60
CA ASP A 344 6.77 -14.65 -1.55
C ASP A 344 5.91 -15.74 -2.20
N GLN A 345 6.53 -16.67 -2.92
CA GLN A 345 5.84 -17.77 -3.60
C GLN A 345 5.11 -18.74 -2.65
N ASN A 346 5.48 -18.74 -1.37
CA ASN A 346 4.81 -19.51 -0.33
C ASN A 346 3.77 -18.67 0.41
N ASN A 347 3.49 -17.46 -0.09
CA ASN A 347 2.63 -16.46 0.52
C ASN A 347 3.08 -16.10 1.95
N SER A 348 4.38 -16.21 2.22
CA SER A 348 5.00 -15.81 3.49
C SER A 348 5.45 -14.37 3.41
N VAL A 349 5.31 -13.60 4.50
CA VAL A 349 5.85 -12.24 4.58
C VAL A 349 7.36 -12.33 4.77
N VAL A 350 8.09 -11.73 3.84
CA VAL A 350 9.54 -11.73 3.83
C VAL A 350 10.09 -10.32 3.81
N MET A 351 11.33 -10.17 4.30
CA MET A 351 12.07 -8.92 4.30
C MET A 351 13.46 -9.10 3.68
N ARG A 352 13.90 -8.14 2.89
CA ARG A 352 15.28 -8.01 2.41
C ARG A 352 15.89 -6.71 2.90
N THR A 353 17.22 -6.67 2.99
CA THR A 353 17.99 -5.48 3.36
C THR A 353 18.99 -5.13 2.27
N SER A 354 19.33 -3.84 2.14
CA SER A 354 20.37 -3.37 1.23
C SER A 354 21.02 -2.06 1.72
N ASP A 355 22.28 -1.83 1.35
CA ASP A 355 22.96 -0.54 1.52
C ASP A 355 22.57 0.50 0.48
N LEU A 356 22.10 0.07 -0.69
CA LEU A 356 21.77 0.94 -1.82
C LEU A 356 20.36 0.63 -2.35
N PRO A 357 19.61 1.63 -2.84
CA PRO A 357 18.30 1.38 -3.44
C PRO A 357 18.35 0.37 -4.59
N GLN A 358 19.40 0.43 -5.42
CA GLN A 358 19.48 -0.29 -6.69
C GLN A 358 20.03 -1.71 -6.67
N GLY A 359 20.52 -2.22 -5.54
CA GLY A 359 21.11 -3.55 -5.53
C GLY A 359 21.90 -3.85 -4.29
N ALA A 360 22.61 -4.98 -4.28
CA ALA A 360 23.19 -5.60 -3.09
C ALA A 360 22.14 -6.03 -2.04
N TRP A 361 20.93 -6.39 -2.51
CA TRP A 361 19.90 -6.95 -1.66
C TRP A 361 20.35 -8.28 -1.05
N SER A 362 20.09 -8.46 0.24
CA SER A 362 20.26 -9.73 0.94
C SER A 362 19.34 -10.82 0.37
N TYR A 363 19.56 -12.08 0.76
CA TYR A 363 18.48 -13.07 0.69
C TYR A 363 17.30 -12.63 1.57
N ALA A 364 16.13 -13.15 1.24
CA ALA A 364 14.92 -12.87 1.98
C ALA A 364 14.94 -13.58 3.33
N LYS A 365 14.59 -12.86 4.38
CA LYS A 365 14.31 -13.41 5.71
C LYS A 365 12.80 -13.53 5.88
N VAL A 366 12.33 -14.67 6.32
CA VAL A 366 10.90 -14.89 6.59
C VAL A 366 10.55 -14.23 7.92
N LEU A 367 9.64 -13.27 7.91
CA LEU A 367 9.10 -12.62 9.11
C LEU A 367 7.89 -13.36 9.65
N MET A 368 7.07 -13.93 8.77
CA MET A 368 5.89 -14.70 9.11
C MET A 368 5.51 -15.62 7.95
N ASN A 369 5.12 -16.85 8.26
CA ASN A 369 4.54 -17.76 7.27
C ASN A 369 3.09 -17.37 6.94
N GLN A 370 2.55 -17.96 5.88
CA GLN A 370 1.13 -17.86 5.53
C GLN A 370 0.22 -18.11 6.74
N GLN A 371 -0.86 -17.32 6.84
CA GLN A 371 -1.87 -17.46 7.88
C GLN A 371 -3.22 -17.91 7.29
N PRO A 372 -4.11 -18.53 8.11
CA PRO A 372 -5.47 -18.81 7.70
C PRO A 372 -6.17 -17.57 7.14
N GLY A 373 -6.92 -17.73 6.05
CA GLY A 373 -7.62 -16.63 5.39
C GLY A 373 -6.84 -15.96 4.25
N GLY A 374 -5.53 -16.19 4.14
CA GLY A 374 -4.70 -15.74 3.02
C GLY A 374 -4.22 -14.30 3.16
N ILE A 375 -2.97 -14.12 3.60
CA ILE A 375 -2.38 -12.80 3.85
C ILE A 375 -1.69 -12.24 2.60
N TYR A 376 -1.67 -10.91 2.43
CA TYR A 376 -0.97 -10.27 1.30
C TYR A 376 -0.74 -8.78 1.54
N ALA A 377 -0.01 -8.16 0.63
CA ALA A 377 0.25 -6.72 0.62
C ALA A 377 0.76 -6.14 1.96
N PRO A 378 1.94 -6.59 2.45
CA PRO A 378 2.55 -6.00 3.63
C PRO A 378 3.09 -4.59 3.31
N MET A 379 2.49 -3.57 3.92
CA MET A 379 2.79 -2.15 3.65
C MET A 379 3.38 -1.47 4.88
N MET A 380 4.68 -1.16 4.84
CA MET A 380 5.39 -0.61 5.98
C MET A 380 4.97 0.82 6.33
N ASN A 381 4.74 1.07 7.63
CA ASN A 381 4.41 2.39 8.14
C ASN A 381 5.69 3.25 8.25
N PRO A 382 5.75 4.42 7.59
CA PRO A 382 6.94 5.28 7.58
C PRO A 382 7.21 5.97 8.92
N TRP A 383 6.25 5.95 9.86
CA TRP A 383 6.39 6.49 11.21
C TRP A 383 6.83 5.47 12.25
N SER A 384 7.11 4.23 11.84
CA SER A 384 7.63 3.20 12.74
C SER A 384 8.87 3.66 13.51
N PRO A 385 9.01 3.33 14.80
CA PRO A 385 10.21 3.66 15.57
C PRO A 385 11.51 3.20 14.90
N SER A 386 11.53 2.03 14.27
CA SER A 386 12.70 1.56 13.52
C SER A 386 13.00 2.35 12.25
N THR A 387 11.97 2.81 11.55
CA THR A 387 12.12 3.69 10.39
C THR A 387 12.72 5.03 10.81
N LYS A 388 12.23 5.60 11.92
CA LYS A 388 12.70 6.87 12.48
C LYS A 388 13.99 6.76 13.30
N GLY A 389 14.44 5.53 13.64
CA GLY A 389 15.67 5.28 14.38
C GLY A 389 15.55 5.45 15.89
N THR A 390 14.33 5.45 16.44
CA THR A 390 14.03 5.65 17.86
C THR A 390 13.75 4.35 18.61
N GLY A 391 13.68 3.21 17.92
CA GLY A 391 13.47 1.88 18.51
C GLY A 391 13.61 0.75 17.48
N SER A 392 13.46 -0.51 17.89
CA SER A 392 13.54 -1.68 16.98
C SER A 392 12.22 -2.04 16.29
N ASP A 393 11.11 -1.39 16.67
CA ASP A 393 9.79 -1.77 16.21
C ASP A 393 9.47 -1.25 14.81
N LEU A 394 9.04 -2.17 13.95
CA LEU A 394 8.53 -1.90 12.61
C LEU A 394 7.04 -2.20 12.58
N TYR A 395 6.22 -1.18 12.33
CA TYR A 395 4.77 -1.30 12.16
C TYR A 395 4.43 -1.31 10.68
N TRP A 396 3.38 -2.05 10.31
CA TRP A 396 2.99 -2.24 8.92
C TRP A 396 1.56 -2.77 8.80
N ASN A 397 0.91 -2.47 7.67
CA ASN A 397 -0.42 -2.96 7.33
C ASN A 397 -0.33 -4.31 6.61
N LEU A 398 -1.29 -5.21 6.82
CA LEU A 398 -1.38 -6.51 6.15
C LEU A 398 -2.82 -6.84 5.80
N SER A 399 -3.10 -7.13 4.53
CA SER A 399 -4.44 -7.50 4.09
C SER A 399 -4.72 -8.98 4.31
N LEU A 400 -5.97 -9.31 4.64
CA LEU A 400 -6.48 -10.68 4.78
C LEU A 400 -7.60 -10.95 3.78
N PHE A 401 -7.44 -11.99 2.95
CA PHE A 401 -8.30 -12.20 1.77
C PHE A 401 -9.72 -12.65 2.11
N ASN A 402 -9.90 -13.52 3.11
CA ASN A 402 -11.21 -14.11 3.42
C ASN A 402 -12.21 -13.14 4.06
N THR A 403 -11.71 -12.18 4.83
CA THR A 403 -12.50 -11.12 5.49
C THR A 403 -12.50 -9.86 4.67
N TYR A 404 -11.52 -9.71 3.77
CA TYR A 404 -11.27 -8.48 3.04
C TYR A 404 -11.02 -7.34 4.01
N ASP A 405 -10.13 -7.55 4.99
CA ASP A 405 -9.81 -6.55 6.00
C ASP A 405 -8.31 -6.36 6.17
N VAL A 406 -7.93 -5.22 6.72
CA VAL A 406 -6.54 -4.81 6.89
C VAL A 406 -6.18 -4.82 8.36
N MET A 407 -5.05 -5.45 8.65
CA MET A 407 -4.50 -5.64 9.97
C MET A 407 -3.33 -4.70 10.21
N ASN A 408 -3.24 -4.15 11.41
CA ASN A 408 -2.06 -3.50 11.94
C ASN A 408 -1.13 -4.55 12.53
N MET A 409 0.11 -4.57 12.08
CA MET A 409 1.12 -5.56 12.45
C MET A 409 2.33 -4.87 13.06
N ARG A 410 3.04 -5.59 13.93
CA ARG A 410 4.34 -5.17 14.47
C ARG A 410 5.36 -6.28 14.28
N THR A 411 6.56 -5.89 13.86
CA THR A 411 7.76 -6.74 13.88
C THR A 411 8.85 -6.07 14.72
N ASP A 412 9.35 -6.79 15.73
CA ASP A 412 10.54 -6.37 16.50
C ASP A 412 11.80 -6.79 15.73
N LEU A 413 12.48 -5.82 15.11
CA LEU A 413 13.64 -6.07 14.25
C LEU A 413 14.85 -6.61 15.02
N SER A 414 14.89 -6.49 16.36
CA SER A 414 15.97 -7.09 17.17
C SER A 414 15.90 -8.62 17.21
N LYS A 415 14.74 -9.19 16.84
CA LYS A 415 14.47 -10.64 16.84
C LYS A 415 14.51 -11.25 15.43
N VAL A 416 14.83 -10.46 14.42
CA VAL A 416 14.91 -10.92 13.03
C VAL A 416 16.33 -11.42 12.74
N ASN A 417 16.55 -12.71 13.03
CA ASN A 417 17.84 -13.39 12.86
C ASN A 417 18.33 -13.45 11.41
#